data_AF-A0A1V5HMN0-F1
#
_entry.id   AF-A0A1V5HMN0-F1
#
_cell.length_a   1.000
_cell.length_b   1.000
_cell.length_c   1.000
_cell.angle_alpha   90.00
_cell.angle_beta   90.00
_cell.angle_gamma   90.00
#
_symmetry.space_group_name_H-M   'P 1'
#
loop_
_entity.id
_entity.type
_entity.pdbx_description
1 polymer ?
#
loop_
_entity_poly.entity_id
_entity_poly.type
_entity_poly.pdbx_seq_one_letter_code
_entity_poly.pdbx_strand_id
1 'polypeptide(L)' 'MYEVPNGSIFIDNQDINDVSCFSIRDNITKVSQDIFMFPGTLKENILLINEKASEDEI' A
#
# COMPACT_ATOMS: atom_id res chain seq x y z
N MET A 1 -7.93 0.47 -9.34
CA MET A 1 -7.40 -0.69 -8.58
C MET A 1 -8.28 -1.06 -7.39
N TYR A 2 -9.06 -0.12 -6.83
CA TYR A 2 -9.94 -0.37 -5.68
C TYR A 2 -11.43 -0.16 -5.97
N GLU A 3 -11.81 0.04 -7.23
CA GLU A 3 -13.22 0.19 -7.61
C GLU A 3 -13.95 -1.16 -7.51
N VAL A 4 -15.14 -1.13 -6.92
CA VAL A 4 -16.04 -2.28 -6.81
C VAL A 4 -17.20 -2.07 -7.77
N PRO A 5 -17.16 -2.69 -8.98
CA PRO A 5 -18.18 -2.43 -10.00
C PRO A 5 -19.54 -3.07 -9.69
N ASN A 6 -19.59 -4.09 -8.83
CA ASN A 6 -20.83 -4.75 -8.41
C ASN A 6 -20.84 -4.94 -6.90
N GLY A 7 -21.84 -4.36 -6.24
CA GLY A 7 -21.96 -4.36 -4.78
C GLY A 7 -21.16 -3.22 -4.14
N SER A 8 -21.03 -3.28 -2.81
CA SER A 8 -20.35 -2.26 -2.01
C SER A 8 -19.47 -2.93 -0.96
N ILE A 9 -18.33 -2.31 -0.69
CA ILE A 9 -17.43 -2.67 0.41
C ILE A 9 -17.31 -1.44 1.28
N PHE A 10 -17.42 -1.62 2.59
CA PHE A 10 -17.36 -0.53 3.55
C PHE A 10 -16.16 -0.70 4.47
N ILE A 11 -15.49 0.41 4.76
CA ILE A 11 -14.51 0.54 5.84
C ILE A 11 -15.07 1.59 6.78
N ASP A 12 -15.29 1.24 8.06
CA ASP A 12 -15.88 2.14 9.05
C ASP A 12 -17.17 2.84 8.57
N ASN A 13 -18.05 2.08 7.91
CA ASN A 13 -19.30 2.52 7.30
C ASN A 13 -19.17 3.50 6.12
N GLN A 14 -17.97 3.72 5.59
CA GLN A 14 -17.75 4.49 4.36
C GLN A 14 -17.53 3.55 3.17
N ASP A 15 -18.28 3.73 2.06
CA ASP A 15 -18.07 2.95 0.85
C ASP A 15 -16.69 3.26 0.27
N ILE A 16 -15.91 2.23 -0.07
CA ILE A 16 -14.56 2.42 -0.60
C ILE A 16 -14.55 3.11 -1.98
N ASN A 17 -15.66 3.06 -2.71
CA ASN A 17 -15.80 3.80 -3.97
C ASN A 17 -15.94 5.32 -3.75
N ASP A 18 -16.30 5.75 -2.54
CA ASP A 18 -16.49 7.17 -2.19
C ASP A 18 -15.23 7.82 -1.58
N VAL A 19 -14.14 7.06 -1.45
CA VAL A 19 -12.84 7.56 -0.93
C VAL A 19 -11.76 7.54 -1.99
N SER A 20 -10.72 8.36 -1.79
CA SER A 20 -9.58 8.36 -2.71
C SER A 20 -8.77 7.07 -2.58
N CYS A 21 -8.33 6.54 -3.73
CA CYS A 21 -7.39 5.41 -3.77
C CYS A 21 -6.09 5.68 -2.99
N PHE A 22 -5.68 6.96 -2.90
CA PHE A 22 -4.51 7.36 -2.12
C PHE A 22 -4.73 7.12 -0.62
N SER A 23 -5.88 7.55 -0.08
CA SER A 23 -6.23 7.33 1.32
C SER A 23 -6.29 5.85 1.68
N ILE A 24 -6.82 5.01 0.77
CA ILE A 24 -6.83 3.56 0.98
C ILE A 24 -5.40 3.02 1.06
N ARG A 25 -4.51 3.43 0.15
CA ARG A 25 -3.11 2.96 0.12
C ARG A 25 -2.28 3.41 1.32
N ASP A 26 -2.55 4.58 1.84
CA ASP A 26 -1.87 5.11 3.02
C ASP A 26 -2.22 4.30 4.30
N ASN A 27 -3.41 3.69 4.32
CA ASN A 27 -3.90 2.92 5.47
C ASN A 27 -3.82 1.40 5.27
N ILE A 28 -3.75 0.91 4.02
CA ILE A 28 -3.81 -0.50 3.69
C ILE A 28 -2.81 -0.83 2.59
N THR A 29 -1.88 -1.74 2.90
CA THR A 29 -0.92 -2.28 1.95
C THR A 29 -1.20 -3.75 1.67
N LYS A 30 -1.26 -4.11 0.38
CA LYS A 30 -1.37 -5.51 -0.05
C LYS A 30 0.02 -6.16 -0.06
N VAL A 31 0.19 -7.23 0.70
CA VAL A 31 1.40 -8.08 0.64
C VAL A 31 1.16 -9.21 -0.36
N SER A 32 2.05 -9.33 -1.35
CA SER A 32 2.00 -10.40 -2.36
C SER A 32 2.51 -11.73 -1.78
N GLN A 33 1.98 -12.85 -2.27
CA GLN A 33 2.52 -14.19 -1.95
C GLN A 33 3.83 -14.45 -2.70
N ASP A 34 3.98 -13.92 -3.91
CA ASP A 34 5.23 -13.93 -4.65
C ASP A 34 6.12 -12.76 -4.23
N ILE A 35 7.40 -13.05 -4.01
CA ILE A 35 8.40 -12.05 -3.63
C ILE A 35 8.90 -11.32 -4.89
N PHE A 36 8.91 -9.99 -4.83
CA PHE A 36 9.50 -9.15 -5.85
C PHE A 36 10.51 -8.19 -5.21
N MET A 37 11.73 -8.15 -5.75
CA MET A 37 12.78 -7.19 -5.37
C MET A 37 13.23 -6.44 -6.62
N PHE A 38 13.45 -5.14 -6.46
CA PHE A 38 14.07 -4.33 -7.50
C PHE A 38 15.58 -4.52 -7.49
N PRO A 39 16.26 -4.45 -8.65
CA PRO A 39 17.72 -4.47 -8.72
C PRO A 39 18.31 -3.37 -7.83
N GLY A 40 19.22 -3.75 -6.94
CA GLY A 40 19.84 -2.84 -5.97
C GLY A 40 20.17 -3.55 -4.66
N THR A 41 20.41 -2.75 -3.64
CA THR A 41 20.66 -3.18 -2.26
C THR A 41 19.35 -3.43 -1.51
N LEU A 42 19.45 -4.15 -0.38
CA LEU A 42 18.32 -4.34 0.53
C LEU A 42 17.79 -2.99 1.05
N LYS A 43 18.71 -2.08 1.42
CA LYS A 43 18.37 -0.73 1.89
C LYS A 43 17.56 0.06 0.87
N GLU A 44 17.97 0.04 -0.40
CA GLU A 44 17.23 0.70 -1.47
C GLU A 44 15.82 0.12 -1.60
N ASN A 45 15.65 -1.19 -1.50
CA ASN A 45 14.32 -1.82 -1.55
C ASN A 45 13.43 -1.45 -0.34
N ILE A 46 14.00 -1.25 0.85
CA ILE A 46 13.26 -0.79 2.04
C ILE A 46 12.83 0.67 1.87
N LEU A 47 13.73 1.52 1.37
CA LEU A 47 13.46 2.94 1.13
C LEU A 47 12.41 3.18 0.02
N LEU A 48 12.24 2.25 -0.92
CA LEU A 48 11.15 2.31 -1.90
C LEU A 48 9.75 2.28 -1.26
N ILE A 49 9.63 1.72 -0.06
CA ILE A 49 8.36 1.65 0.69
C ILE A 49 8.21 2.86 1.60
N ASN A 50 9.30 3.26 2.26
CA ASN A 50 9.34 4.45 3.11
C ASN A 50 10.62 5.24 2.86
N GLU A 51 10.54 6.25 2.00
CA GLU A 51 11.68 7.10 1.63
C GLU A 51 12.24 7.90 2.81
N LYS A 52 11.48 8.02 3.90
CA LYS A 52 11.84 8.79 5.10
C LYS A 52 12.31 7.91 6.25
N ALA A 53 12.44 6.59 6.05
CA ALA A 53 12.95 5.70 7.06
C ALA A 53 14.37 6.12 7.48
N SER A 54 14.57 6.28 8.78
CA SER A 54 15.87 6.56 9.37
C SER A 54 16.75 5.30 9.38
N GLU A 55 18.06 5.46 9.58
CA GLU A 55 18.98 4.30 9.66
C GLU A 55 18.63 3.34 10.80
N ASP A 56 18.00 3.84 11.89
CA ASP A 56 17.59 3.00 13.01
C ASP A 56 16.31 2.18 12.69
N GLU A 57 15.56 2.56 11.66
CA GLU A 57 14.34 1.88 11.19
C GLU A 57 14.61 0.88 10.06
N ILE A 58 15.83 0.84 9.52
CA ILE A 58 16.29 -0.03 8.41
C ILE A 58 17.16 -1.15 8.97
#